data_AF-A0A0J9EUF1-F1
#
_entry.id   AF-A0A0J9EUF1-F1
#
_cell.length_a   1.000
_cell.length_b   1.000
_cell.length_c   1.000
_cell.angle_alpha   90.00
_cell.angle_beta   90.00
_cell.angle_gamma   90.00
#
_symmetry.space_group_name_H-M   'P 1'
#
loop_
_entity.id
_entity.type
_entity.pdbx_description
1 polymer ?
#
loop_
_entity_poly.entity_id
_entity_poly.type
_entity_poly.pdbx_seq_one_letter_code
_entity_poly.pdbx_strand_id
1 'polypeptide(L)'
;MSITDMAKYLKRSSPREVVEWFGDKKAIAELLDRKDGGRKPLLISRHVDRVIRVERGYGKAEKPQDYLDSFRTFLNENINQITALMAVVQRPRELTRSQLKEVKLLLDNAGYSEITLQTAWRETTNQDIAASIIGFIRQAALGDALISYTERVDKAISKIIASRSWTEPQRKWLERIGKQLKLETIVDKAAFEQGQFKSMGGFNRINKTFDGELENILSEINREIWEDVG
;
A
#
# COMPACT_ATOMS: atom_id res chain seq x y z
N MET A 1 43.51 34.80 -34.01
CA MET A 1 44.06 34.92 -32.65
C MET A 1 43.13 34.15 -31.72
N SER A 2 43.65 33.28 -30.86
CA SER A 2 42.79 32.59 -29.87
C SER A 2 42.32 33.58 -28.80
N ILE A 3 41.22 33.28 -28.10
CA ILE A 3 40.71 34.13 -27.00
C ILE A 3 41.78 34.30 -25.92
N THR A 4 42.53 33.24 -25.63
CA THR A 4 43.60 33.24 -24.63
C THR A 4 44.76 34.15 -25.03
N ASP A 5 45.12 34.15 -26.32
CA ASP A 5 46.20 35.00 -26.83
C ASP A 5 45.77 36.47 -26.91
N MET A 6 44.51 36.72 -27.24
CA MET A 6 43.90 38.05 -27.21
C MET A 6 43.92 38.62 -25.78
N ALA A 7 43.52 37.84 -24.78
CA ALA A 7 43.54 38.28 -23.39
C ALA A 7 44.97 38.58 -22.89
N LYS A 8 45.96 37.80 -23.32
CA LYS A 8 47.38 38.05 -23.01
C LYS A 8 47.90 39.31 -23.69
N TYR A 9 47.52 39.53 -24.95
CA TYR A 9 47.87 40.73 -25.71
C TYR A 9 47.30 42.00 -25.05
N LEU A 10 46.00 42.04 -24.77
CA LEU A 10 45.34 43.18 -24.13
C LEU A 10 45.94 43.55 -22.76
N LYS A 11 46.36 42.55 -21.97
CA LYS A 11 47.00 42.78 -20.66
C LYS A 11 48.41 43.35 -20.73
N ARG A 12 49.09 43.22 -21.89
CA ARG A 12 50.47 43.66 -22.10
C ARG A 12 50.56 44.95 -22.92
N SER A 13 49.49 45.33 -23.61
CA SER A 13 49.40 46.56 -24.39
C SER A 13 49.12 47.78 -23.52
N SER A 14 49.60 48.93 -23.97
CA SER A 14 49.27 50.22 -23.39
C SER A 14 47.83 50.64 -23.73
N PRO A 15 47.19 51.53 -22.93
CA PRO A 15 45.83 51.97 -23.18
C PRO A 15 45.59 52.53 -24.59
N ARG A 16 46.59 53.20 -25.17
CA ARG A 16 46.50 53.77 -26.51
C ARG A 16 46.45 52.69 -27.60
N GLU A 17 47.30 51.68 -27.49
CA GLU A 17 47.33 50.53 -28.42
C GLU A 17 46.05 49.70 -28.33
N VAL A 18 45.47 49.57 -27.13
CA VAL A 18 44.19 48.89 -26.94
C VAL A 18 43.06 49.63 -27.65
N VAL A 19 43.03 50.97 -27.57
CA VAL A 19 42.02 51.80 -28.26
C VAL A 19 42.12 51.65 -29.78
N GLU A 20 43.33 51.71 -30.34
CA GLU A 20 43.53 51.48 -31.79
C GLU A 20 43.11 50.06 -32.19
N TRP A 21 43.49 49.06 -31.39
CA TRP A 21 43.18 47.66 -31.67
C TRP A 21 41.66 47.36 -31.68
N PHE A 22 40.90 47.96 -30.77
CA PHE A 22 39.43 47.89 -30.75
C PHE A 22 38.79 48.75 -31.85
N GLY A 23 39.40 49.87 -32.23
CA GLY A 23 38.98 50.71 -33.35
C GLY A 23 38.95 49.92 -34.66
N ASP A 24 39.95 49.06 -34.89
CA ASP A 24 40.02 48.17 -36.06
C ASP A 24 39.08 46.95 -35.95
N LYS A 25 38.56 46.64 -34.76
CA LYS A 25 37.80 45.40 -34.47
C LYS A 25 36.49 45.69 -33.75
N LYS A 26 35.72 46.63 -34.32
CA LYS A 26 34.42 47.09 -33.78
C LYS A 26 33.45 45.97 -33.43
N ALA A 27 33.41 44.90 -34.23
CA ALA A 27 32.54 43.75 -33.98
C ALA A 27 32.85 43.02 -32.65
N ILE A 28 34.09 43.07 -32.16
CA ILE A 28 34.47 42.49 -30.86
C ILE A 28 33.98 43.37 -29.72
N ALA A 29 34.09 44.69 -29.86
CA ALA A 29 33.55 45.64 -28.88
C ALA A 29 32.02 45.48 -28.76
N GLU A 30 31.32 45.42 -29.89
CA GLU A 30 29.86 45.17 -29.92
C GLU A 30 29.47 43.83 -29.32
N LEU A 31 30.31 42.79 -29.46
CA LEU A 31 30.08 41.49 -28.83
C LEU A 31 30.24 41.56 -27.30
N LEU A 32 31.23 42.31 -26.81
CA LEU A 32 31.49 42.49 -25.37
C LEU A 32 30.47 43.41 -24.70
N ASP A 33 29.92 44.38 -25.43
CA ASP A 33 28.88 45.29 -24.97
C ASP A 33 27.47 44.64 -24.92
N ARG A 34 27.31 43.45 -25.51
CA ARG A 34 26.06 42.68 -25.37
C ARG A 34 25.89 42.31 -23.90
N LYS A 35 24.81 42.80 -23.29
CA LYS A 35 24.35 42.36 -21.97
C LYS A 35 23.72 40.98 -22.07
N ASP A 36 24.49 39.94 -22.33
CA ASP A 36 24.03 38.56 -22.15
C ASP A 36 24.13 38.18 -20.67
N GLY A 37 23.26 38.79 -19.85
CA GLY A 37 23.19 38.66 -18.38
C GLY A 37 23.69 37.30 -17.89
N GLY A 38 24.98 37.29 -17.50
CA GLY A 38 25.86 36.12 -17.53
C GLY A 38 25.15 34.81 -17.20
N ARG A 39 25.37 33.78 -18.03
CA ARG A 39 24.84 32.42 -17.79
C ARG A 39 25.05 32.07 -16.31
N LYS A 40 23.96 32.02 -15.54
CA LYS A 40 24.01 31.50 -14.16
C LYS A 40 24.71 30.14 -14.25
N PRO A 41 25.84 29.93 -13.55
CA PRO A 41 26.57 28.68 -13.65
C PRO A 41 25.65 27.54 -13.22
N LEU A 42 25.49 26.54 -14.09
CA LEU A 42 24.76 25.34 -13.74
C LEU A 42 25.63 24.55 -12.76
N LEU A 43 25.22 24.50 -11.50
CA LEU A 43 25.90 23.70 -10.48
C LEU A 43 25.61 22.22 -10.75
N ILE A 44 26.58 21.50 -11.28
CA ILE A 44 26.50 20.05 -11.52
C ILE A 44 27.36 19.34 -10.47
N SER A 45 26.74 18.58 -9.58
CA SER A 45 27.45 17.65 -8.71
C SER A 45 27.96 16.46 -9.52
N ARG A 46 29.26 16.17 -9.44
CA ARG A 46 29.90 14.99 -10.06
C ARG A 46 30.32 13.95 -9.01
N HIS A 47 29.91 14.13 -7.76
CA HIS A 47 30.21 13.19 -6.69
C HIS A 47 29.46 11.88 -6.93
N VAL A 48 30.13 10.76 -6.65
CA VAL A 48 29.50 9.44 -6.70
C VAL A 48 28.61 9.32 -5.47
N ASP A 49 27.31 9.11 -5.69
CA ASP A 49 26.35 8.89 -4.62
C ASP A 49 26.73 7.64 -3.81
N ARG A 50 26.54 7.70 -2.49
CA ARG A 50 26.73 6.57 -1.58
C ARG A 50 25.55 6.47 -0.64
N VAL A 51 25.06 5.26 -0.43
CA VAL A 51 24.02 4.99 0.57
C VAL A 51 24.68 5.07 1.96
N ILE A 52 24.23 6.03 2.77
CA ILE A 52 24.75 6.26 4.14
C ILE A 52 23.97 5.43 5.15
N ARG A 53 22.64 5.43 5.04
CA ARG A 53 21.73 4.71 5.94
C ARG A 53 20.44 4.38 5.20
N VAL A 54 19.86 3.22 5.48
CA VAL A 54 18.50 2.87 5.08
C VAL A 54 17.70 2.76 6.37
N GLU A 55 16.75 3.66 6.56
CA GLU A 55 15.78 3.57 7.64
C GLU A 55 14.39 3.48 7.06
N ARG A 56 13.53 2.77 7.79
CA ARG A 56 12.13 2.66 7.45
C ARG A 56 11.37 3.68 8.30
N GLY A 57 10.77 4.65 7.63
CA GLY A 57 9.87 5.62 8.27
C GLY A 57 8.45 5.07 8.33
N TYR A 58 7.73 5.39 9.41
CA TYR A 58 6.32 5.05 9.60
C TYR A 58 5.43 6.28 9.38
N GLY A 59 5.64 6.97 8.25
CA GLY A 59 4.97 8.22 7.93
C GLY A 59 5.38 9.33 8.90
N LYS A 60 4.49 9.69 9.84
CA LYS A 60 4.75 10.69 10.88
C LYS A 60 5.45 10.12 12.12
N ALA A 61 5.55 8.79 12.24
CA ALA A 61 6.21 8.13 13.35
C ALA A 61 7.61 7.62 12.94
N GLU A 62 8.55 7.66 13.89
CA GLU A 62 9.89 7.09 13.71
C GLU A 62 10.00 5.65 14.24
N LYS A 63 9.21 5.30 15.27
CA LYS A 63 9.22 3.96 15.87
C LYS A 63 7.99 3.15 15.45
N PRO A 64 8.14 1.82 15.28
CA PRO A 64 7.02 0.95 14.94
C PRO A 64 5.93 0.92 16.01
N GLN A 65 6.31 0.99 17.30
CA GLN A 65 5.37 1.06 18.41
C GLN A 65 4.51 2.34 18.36
N ASP A 66 5.13 3.51 18.19
CA ASP A 66 4.43 4.79 18.10
C ASP A 66 3.44 4.81 16.92
N TYR A 67 3.79 4.12 15.82
CA TYR A 67 2.90 3.94 14.68
C TYR A 67 1.68 3.08 15.02
N LEU A 68 1.84 1.96 15.73
CA LEU A 68 0.71 1.14 16.18
C LEU A 68 -0.18 1.87 17.20
N ASP A 69 0.42 2.67 18.09
CA ASP A 69 -0.32 3.46 19.08
C ASP A 69 -1.10 4.60 18.42
N SER A 70 -0.52 5.27 17.41
CA SER A 70 -1.23 6.28 16.61
C SER A 70 -2.35 5.66 15.78
N PHE A 71 -2.16 4.46 15.22
CA PHE A 71 -3.22 3.71 14.56
C PHE A 71 -4.38 3.40 15.51
N ARG A 72 -4.09 2.94 16.74
CA ARG A 72 -5.12 2.68 17.75
C ARG A 72 -5.89 3.95 18.13
N THR A 73 -5.17 5.05 18.31
CA THR A 73 -5.76 6.37 18.61
C THR A 73 -6.69 6.81 17.48
N PHE A 74 -6.22 6.72 16.24
CA PHE A 74 -7.02 7.03 15.06
C PHE A 74 -8.30 6.20 15.00
N LEU A 75 -8.23 4.88 15.24
CA LEU A 75 -9.42 4.04 15.24
C LEU A 75 -10.42 4.45 16.32
N ASN A 76 -9.97 4.71 17.55
CA ASN A 76 -10.85 5.11 18.65
C ASN A 76 -11.61 6.42 18.36
N GLU A 77 -10.94 7.39 17.71
CA GLU A 77 -11.55 8.66 17.32
C GLU A 77 -12.58 8.52 16.20
N ASN A 78 -12.41 7.53 15.32
CA ASN A 78 -13.12 7.41 14.05
C ASN A 78 -14.14 6.26 14.00
N ILE A 79 -14.08 5.28 14.90
CA ILE A 79 -14.92 4.07 14.84
C ILE A 79 -16.42 4.36 14.89
N ASN A 80 -16.83 5.37 15.65
CA ASN A 80 -18.23 5.78 15.76
C ASN A 80 -18.66 6.73 14.63
N GLN A 81 -17.70 7.27 13.88
CA GLN A 81 -17.95 8.23 12.80
C GLN A 81 -18.07 7.53 11.43
N ILE A 82 -17.37 6.41 11.25
CA ILE A 82 -17.37 5.66 9.99
C ILE A 82 -18.08 4.31 10.17
N THR A 83 -19.25 4.19 9.52
CA THR A 83 -20.07 2.97 9.49
C THR A 83 -19.28 1.74 9.06
N ALA A 84 -18.37 1.88 8.09
CA ALA A 84 -17.58 0.76 7.60
C ALA A 84 -16.57 0.24 8.66
N LEU A 85 -15.95 1.12 9.46
CA LEU A 85 -15.08 0.71 10.58
C LEU A 85 -15.89 0.00 11.67
N MET A 86 -17.06 0.53 12.00
CA MET A 86 -17.98 -0.10 12.96
C MET A 86 -18.40 -1.50 12.51
N ALA A 87 -18.69 -1.67 11.22
CA ALA A 87 -19.02 -2.97 10.63
C ALA A 87 -17.87 -3.98 10.77
N VAL A 88 -16.62 -3.55 10.56
CA VAL A 88 -15.44 -4.44 10.75
C VAL A 88 -15.33 -4.94 12.19
N VAL A 89 -15.63 -4.08 13.17
CA VAL A 89 -15.51 -4.45 14.59
C VAL A 89 -16.69 -5.29 15.06
N GLN A 90 -17.93 -4.86 14.78
CA GLN A 90 -19.13 -5.45 15.36
C GLN A 90 -19.74 -6.56 14.50
N ARG A 91 -19.61 -6.47 13.18
CA ARG A 91 -20.28 -7.39 12.22
C ARG A 91 -19.36 -7.76 11.06
N PRO A 92 -18.15 -8.29 11.30
CA PRO A 92 -17.19 -8.58 10.24
C PRO A 92 -17.71 -9.59 9.21
N ARG A 93 -18.65 -10.46 9.59
CA ARG A 93 -19.32 -11.42 8.69
C ARG A 93 -20.28 -10.77 7.69
N GLU A 94 -20.77 -9.58 7.98
CA GLU A 94 -21.66 -8.79 7.11
C GLU A 94 -20.88 -7.80 6.23
N LEU A 95 -19.54 -7.81 6.33
CA LEU A 95 -18.70 -6.86 5.62
C LEU A 95 -18.77 -7.09 4.11
N THR A 96 -19.18 -6.05 3.40
CA THR A 96 -19.23 -6.06 1.93
C THR A 96 -17.88 -5.67 1.32
N ARG A 97 -17.67 -6.06 0.06
CA ARG A 97 -16.48 -5.67 -0.72
C ARG A 97 -16.31 -4.15 -0.80
N SER A 98 -17.41 -3.41 -0.96
CA SER A 98 -17.41 -1.95 -0.99
C SER A 98 -16.97 -1.37 0.35
N GLN A 99 -17.51 -1.86 1.47
CA GLN A 99 -17.11 -1.41 2.81
C GLN A 99 -15.65 -1.72 3.12
N LEU A 100 -15.17 -2.93 2.79
CA LEU A 100 -13.76 -3.25 2.99
C LEU A 100 -12.84 -2.35 2.16
N LYS A 101 -13.22 -2.04 0.92
CA LYS A 101 -12.47 -1.12 0.06
C LYS A 101 -12.47 0.31 0.63
N GLU A 102 -13.61 0.76 1.14
CA GLU A 102 -13.74 2.06 1.80
C GLU A 102 -12.84 2.15 3.03
N VAL A 103 -12.84 1.12 3.89
CA VAL A 103 -11.95 1.04 5.05
C VAL A 103 -10.48 1.07 4.63
N LYS A 104 -10.08 0.27 3.64
CA LYS A 104 -8.70 0.27 3.13
C LYS A 104 -8.28 1.65 2.64
N LEU A 105 -9.12 2.29 1.81
CA LEU A 105 -8.85 3.63 1.29
C LEU A 105 -8.74 4.67 2.40
N LEU A 106 -9.62 4.61 3.40
CA LEU A 106 -9.60 5.52 4.54
C LEU A 106 -8.31 5.38 5.34
N LEU A 107 -7.91 4.14 5.63
CA LEU A 107 -6.70 3.85 6.38
C LEU A 107 -5.45 4.24 5.57
N ASP A 108 -5.39 3.90 4.29
CA ASP A 108 -4.28 4.28 3.41
C ASP A 108 -4.13 5.81 3.33
N ASN A 109 -5.23 6.56 3.22
CA ASN A 109 -5.21 8.02 3.22
C ASN A 109 -4.73 8.61 4.56
N ALA A 110 -4.99 7.92 5.67
CA ALA A 110 -4.49 8.29 6.99
C ALA A 110 -3.04 7.82 7.25
N GLY A 111 -2.43 7.10 6.29
CA GLY A 111 -1.07 6.58 6.39
C GLY A 111 -0.96 5.17 6.97
N TYR A 112 -2.08 4.49 7.17
CA TYR A 112 -2.20 3.17 7.80
C TYR A 112 -2.38 2.03 6.80
N SER A 113 -1.36 1.75 5.99
CA SER A 113 -1.44 0.63 5.04
C SER A 113 -1.29 -0.73 5.74
N GLU A 114 -1.97 -1.75 5.21
CA GLU A 114 -1.92 -3.13 5.71
C GLU A 114 -0.46 -3.67 5.77
N ILE A 115 0.35 -3.37 4.75
CA ILE A 115 1.76 -3.77 4.69
C ILE A 115 2.59 -3.10 5.78
N THR A 116 2.35 -1.80 6.01
CA THR A 116 3.06 -1.04 7.04
C THR A 116 2.66 -1.51 8.43
N LEU A 117 1.38 -1.84 8.66
CA LEU A 117 0.90 -2.42 9.92
C LEU A 117 1.53 -3.78 10.21
N GLN A 118 1.60 -4.67 9.21
CA GLN A 118 2.32 -5.96 9.34
C GLN A 118 3.79 -5.76 9.69
N THR A 119 4.45 -4.82 9.01
CA THR A 119 5.87 -4.53 9.26
C THR A 119 6.09 -3.96 10.66
N ALA A 120 5.28 -2.98 11.07
CA ALA A 120 5.35 -2.38 12.40
C ALA A 120 5.11 -3.42 13.50
N TRP A 121 4.12 -4.29 13.31
CA TRP A 121 3.83 -5.38 14.25
C TRP A 121 5.02 -6.33 14.38
N ARG A 122 5.58 -6.76 13.25
CA ARG A 122 6.73 -7.66 13.22
C ARG A 122 7.95 -7.06 13.91
N GLU A 123 8.26 -5.79 13.65
CA GLU A 123 9.40 -5.11 14.27
C GLU A 123 9.21 -4.87 15.77
N THR A 124 7.95 -4.70 16.21
CA THR A 124 7.61 -4.50 17.63
C THR A 124 7.62 -5.81 18.42
N THR A 125 7.04 -6.87 17.86
CA THR A 125 6.77 -8.13 18.58
C THR A 125 7.70 -9.28 18.21
N ASN A 126 8.53 -9.11 17.18
CA ASN A 126 9.29 -10.18 16.52
C ASN A 126 8.43 -11.32 15.97
N GLN A 127 7.14 -11.08 15.71
CA GLN A 127 6.22 -12.06 15.13
C GLN A 127 5.84 -11.66 13.71
N ASP A 128 6.13 -12.54 12.74
CA ASP A 128 5.75 -12.33 11.35
C ASP A 128 4.35 -12.89 11.09
N ILE A 129 3.35 -12.02 11.09
CA ILE A 129 1.93 -12.39 10.98
C ILE A 129 1.32 -11.71 9.74
N ALA A 130 0.92 -12.52 8.75
CA ALA A 130 0.11 -12.09 7.61
C ALA A 130 -1.36 -11.89 8.02
N ALA A 131 -1.59 -11.03 9.01
CA ALA A 131 -2.92 -10.64 9.45
C ALA A 131 -3.54 -9.69 8.42
N SER A 132 -4.85 -9.81 8.21
CA SER A 132 -5.57 -8.89 7.36
C SER A 132 -5.82 -7.56 8.07
N ILE A 133 -6.16 -6.52 7.31
CA ILE A 133 -6.54 -5.21 7.88
C ILE A 133 -7.68 -5.32 8.90
N ILE A 134 -8.62 -6.25 8.70
CA ILE A 134 -9.71 -6.55 9.64
C ILE A 134 -9.14 -7.05 10.97
N GLY A 135 -8.14 -7.94 10.92
CA GLY A 135 -7.44 -8.44 12.09
C GLY A 135 -6.76 -7.32 12.89
N PHE A 136 -6.08 -6.40 12.21
CA PHE A 136 -5.47 -5.24 12.87
C PHE A 136 -6.49 -4.32 13.52
N ILE A 137 -7.59 -4.02 12.83
CA ILE A 137 -8.66 -3.18 13.40
C ILE A 137 -9.24 -3.82 14.65
N ARG A 138 -9.56 -5.11 14.60
CA ARG A 138 -10.13 -5.83 15.75
C ARG A 138 -9.15 -5.96 16.91
N GLN A 139 -7.87 -6.23 16.64
CA GLN A 139 -6.84 -6.26 17.68
C GLN A 139 -6.71 -4.89 18.37
N ALA A 140 -6.71 -3.80 17.61
CA ALA A 140 -6.57 -2.46 18.17
C ALA A 140 -7.82 -1.98 18.94
N ALA A 141 -9.02 -2.36 18.46
CA ALA A 141 -10.30 -1.95 19.04
C ALA A 141 -10.77 -2.84 20.19
N LEU A 142 -10.62 -4.17 20.08
CA LEU A 142 -11.17 -5.17 20.99
C LEU A 142 -10.09 -5.92 21.79
N GLY A 143 -8.83 -5.89 21.36
CA GLY A 143 -7.76 -6.67 21.97
C GLY A 143 -7.69 -8.12 21.49
N ASP A 144 -8.37 -8.46 20.40
CA ASP A 144 -8.35 -9.80 19.79
C ASP A 144 -6.93 -10.28 19.52
N ALA A 145 -6.72 -11.60 19.65
CA ALA A 145 -5.49 -12.24 19.22
C ALA A 145 -5.25 -11.99 17.71
N LEU A 146 -4.08 -11.43 17.40
CA LEU A 146 -3.66 -11.24 16.02
C LEU A 146 -3.16 -12.56 15.46
N ILE A 147 -3.97 -13.18 14.60
CA ILE A 147 -3.63 -14.40 13.87
C ILE A 147 -3.69 -14.15 12.37
N SER A 148 -2.96 -14.95 11.58
CA SER A 148 -2.96 -14.79 10.13
C SER A 148 -4.36 -15.03 9.56
N TYR A 149 -4.70 -14.30 8.51
CA TYR A 149 -6.01 -14.47 7.88
C TYR A 149 -6.14 -15.84 7.21
N THR A 150 -5.05 -16.36 6.64
CA THR A 150 -4.99 -17.72 6.09
C THR A 150 -5.34 -18.78 7.14
N GLU A 151 -4.81 -18.64 8.35
CA GLU A 151 -5.10 -19.56 9.47
C GLU A 151 -6.57 -19.48 9.90
N ARG A 152 -7.17 -18.27 9.94
CA ARG A 152 -8.61 -18.10 10.21
C ARG A 152 -9.45 -18.86 9.20
N VAL A 153 -9.13 -18.71 7.91
CA VAL A 153 -9.84 -19.42 6.83
C VAL A 153 -9.67 -20.93 6.95
N ASP A 154 -8.46 -21.42 7.25
CA ASP A 154 -8.22 -22.86 7.40
C ASP A 154 -8.98 -23.47 8.57
N LYS A 155 -9.02 -22.78 9.72
CA LYS A 155 -9.82 -23.20 10.88
C LYS A 155 -11.31 -23.22 10.54
N ALA A 156 -11.81 -22.17 9.90
CA ALA A 156 -13.22 -22.06 9.51
C ALA A 156 -13.64 -23.17 8.54
N ILE A 157 -12.88 -23.38 7.47
CA ILE A 157 -13.18 -24.43 6.48
C ILE A 157 -13.10 -25.82 7.11
N SER A 158 -12.11 -26.07 7.97
CA SER A 158 -11.99 -27.35 8.68
C SER A 158 -13.19 -27.62 9.59
N LYS A 159 -13.65 -26.62 10.34
CA LYS A 159 -14.83 -26.73 11.20
C LYS A 159 -16.12 -26.95 10.40
N ILE A 160 -16.29 -26.28 9.27
CA ILE A 160 -17.42 -26.49 8.37
C ILE A 160 -17.39 -27.90 7.75
N ILE A 161 -16.23 -28.39 7.31
CA ILE A 161 -16.10 -29.76 6.79
C ILE A 161 -16.41 -30.81 7.86
N ALA A 162 -16.10 -30.53 9.13
CA ALA A 162 -16.38 -31.42 10.26
C ALA A 162 -17.82 -31.33 10.79
N SER A 163 -18.57 -30.26 10.48
CA SER A 163 -19.88 -30.01 11.08
C SER A 163 -20.98 -30.98 10.63
N ARG A 164 -20.86 -31.54 9.41
CA ARG A 164 -21.82 -32.46 8.83
C ARG A 164 -21.19 -33.32 7.73
N SER A 165 -21.91 -34.36 7.31
CA SER A 165 -21.49 -35.21 6.19
C SER A 165 -21.65 -34.46 4.87
N TRP A 166 -20.52 -34.20 4.21
CA TRP A 166 -20.47 -33.61 2.87
C TRP A 166 -20.17 -34.66 1.81
N THR A 167 -20.85 -34.57 0.68
CA THR A 167 -20.51 -35.33 -0.52
C THR A 167 -19.15 -34.89 -1.08
N GLU A 168 -18.49 -35.74 -1.88
CA GLU A 168 -17.20 -35.41 -2.47
C GLU A 168 -17.22 -34.11 -3.31
N PRO A 169 -18.25 -33.85 -4.14
CA PRO A 169 -18.35 -32.57 -4.85
C PRO A 169 -18.49 -31.36 -3.91
N GLN A 170 -19.26 -31.46 -2.83
CA GLN A 170 -19.43 -30.40 -1.84
C GLN A 170 -18.10 -30.09 -1.12
N ARG A 171 -17.36 -31.12 -0.71
CA ARG A 171 -16.01 -30.95 -0.10
C ARG A 171 -15.06 -30.20 -1.02
N LYS A 172 -14.98 -30.62 -2.29
CA LYS A 172 -14.16 -29.94 -3.31
C LYS A 172 -14.58 -28.47 -3.50
N TRP A 173 -15.86 -28.15 -3.37
CA TRP A 173 -16.33 -26.77 -3.42
C TRP A 173 -15.93 -25.97 -2.18
N LEU A 174 -16.08 -26.53 -0.98
CA LEU A 174 -15.64 -25.89 0.26
C LEU A 174 -14.13 -25.57 0.23
N GLU A 175 -13.30 -26.50 -0.25
CA GLU A 175 -11.86 -26.28 -0.41
C GLU A 175 -11.54 -25.14 -1.40
N ARG A 176 -12.29 -25.05 -2.51
CA ARG A 176 -12.13 -23.96 -3.49
C ARG A 176 -12.57 -22.61 -2.92
N ILE A 177 -13.68 -22.58 -2.18
CA ILE A 177 -14.14 -21.38 -1.46
C ILE A 177 -13.06 -20.93 -0.47
N GLY A 178 -12.48 -21.85 0.29
CA GLY A 178 -11.35 -21.56 1.18
C GLY A 178 -10.15 -20.96 0.46
N LYS A 179 -9.76 -21.53 -0.69
CA LYS A 179 -8.67 -20.97 -1.52
C LYS A 179 -9.00 -19.57 -2.02
N GLN A 180 -10.24 -19.32 -2.46
CA GLN A 180 -10.65 -17.99 -2.92
C GLN A 180 -10.67 -16.98 -1.76
N LEU A 181 -11.17 -17.37 -0.59
CA LEU A 181 -11.21 -16.51 0.59
C LEU A 181 -9.82 -16.00 0.95
N LYS A 182 -8.80 -16.88 0.92
CA LYS A 182 -7.39 -16.51 1.17
C LYS A 182 -6.85 -15.46 0.20
N LEU A 183 -7.40 -15.37 -1.02
CA LEU A 183 -7.00 -14.40 -2.03
C LEU A 183 -7.78 -13.08 -1.93
N GLU A 184 -9.11 -13.14 -1.77
CA GLU A 184 -9.98 -11.96 -1.92
C GLU A 184 -10.55 -11.43 -0.60
N THR A 185 -10.30 -12.09 0.54
CA THR A 185 -10.86 -11.79 1.89
C THR A 185 -12.39 -11.86 1.99
N ILE A 186 -13.14 -11.49 0.95
CA ILE A 186 -14.60 -11.52 0.91
C ILE A 186 -15.07 -12.32 -0.31
N VAL A 187 -15.79 -13.40 -0.04
CA VAL A 187 -16.48 -14.21 -1.06
C VAL A 187 -17.99 -14.06 -0.85
N ASP A 188 -18.59 -13.19 -1.64
CA ASP A 188 -20.04 -12.96 -1.69
C ASP A 188 -20.66 -13.64 -2.92
N LYS A 189 -21.98 -13.50 -3.11
CA LYS A 189 -22.67 -14.04 -4.29
C LYS A 189 -22.07 -13.53 -5.61
N ALA A 190 -21.61 -12.28 -5.66
CA ALA A 190 -21.00 -11.70 -6.85
C ALA A 190 -19.65 -12.34 -7.21
N ALA A 191 -18.91 -12.84 -6.21
CA ALA A 191 -17.68 -13.61 -6.42
C ALA A 191 -17.90 -14.83 -7.31
N PHE A 192 -19.07 -15.47 -7.21
CA PHE A 192 -19.39 -16.66 -7.98
C PHE A 192 -19.65 -16.38 -9.47
N GLU A 193 -19.91 -15.12 -9.83
CA GLU A 193 -20.13 -14.68 -11.20
C GLU A 193 -18.83 -14.25 -11.90
N GLN A 194 -17.68 -14.53 -11.30
CA GLN A 194 -16.36 -14.16 -11.79
C GLN A 194 -15.38 -15.36 -11.77
N GLY A 195 -14.29 -15.22 -12.52
CA GLY A 195 -13.16 -16.15 -12.50
C GLY A 195 -13.51 -17.64 -12.63
N GLN A 196 -12.87 -18.47 -11.80
CA GLN A 196 -13.04 -19.92 -11.83
C GLN A 196 -14.49 -20.34 -11.51
N PHE A 197 -15.17 -19.66 -10.58
CA PHE A 197 -16.55 -20.00 -10.23
C PHE A 197 -17.50 -19.83 -11.41
N LYS A 198 -17.37 -18.73 -12.16
CA LYS A 198 -18.15 -18.51 -13.38
C LYS A 198 -17.91 -19.61 -14.42
N SER A 199 -16.63 -19.97 -14.64
CA SER A 199 -16.26 -21.01 -15.62
C SER A 199 -16.87 -22.38 -15.28
N MET A 200 -17.19 -22.60 -14.00
CA MET A 200 -17.79 -23.83 -13.49
C MET A 200 -19.32 -23.71 -13.30
N GLY A 201 -19.95 -22.69 -13.89
CA GLY A 201 -21.40 -22.52 -13.96
C GLY A 201 -22.02 -21.53 -12.97
N GLY A 202 -21.19 -20.74 -12.27
CA GLY A 202 -21.63 -19.62 -11.45
C GLY A 202 -22.41 -20.02 -10.20
N PHE A 203 -23.04 -19.03 -9.55
CA PHE A 203 -23.72 -19.24 -8.27
C PHE A 203 -24.81 -20.31 -8.37
N ASN A 204 -25.63 -20.25 -9.42
CA ASN A 204 -26.80 -21.14 -9.56
C ASN A 204 -26.43 -22.63 -9.65
N ARG A 205 -25.36 -22.97 -10.39
CA ARG A 205 -24.93 -24.37 -10.52
C ARG A 205 -24.31 -24.88 -9.23
N ILE A 206 -23.50 -24.04 -8.58
CA ILE A 206 -22.84 -24.40 -7.32
C ILE A 206 -23.89 -24.53 -6.22
N ASN A 207 -24.87 -23.63 -6.16
CA ASN A 207 -25.96 -23.69 -5.19
C ASN A 207 -26.78 -24.98 -5.29
N LYS A 208 -27.02 -25.48 -6.51
CA LYS A 208 -27.65 -26.80 -6.71
C LYS A 208 -26.84 -27.97 -6.13
N THR A 209 -25.50 -27.84 -6.08
CA THR A 209 -24.64 -28.86 -5.46
C THR A 209 -24.78 -28.88 -3.93
N PHE A 210 -25.24 -27.76 -3.35
CA PHE A 210 -25.52 -27.59 -1.93
C PHE A 210 -27.02 -27.58 -1.64
N ASP A 211 -27.84 -28.16 -2.50
CA ASP A 211 -29.30 -28.28 -2.30
C ASP A 211 -30.02 -26.94 -2.04
N GLY A 212 -29.45 -25.82 -2.51
CA GLY A 212 -29.99 -24.48 -2.29
C GLY A 212 -29.41 -23.73 -1.09
N GLU A 213 -28.54 -24.36 -0.30
CA GLU A 213 -28.03 -23.85 0.98
C GLU A 213 -26.69 -23.08 0.86
N LEU A 214 -26.21 -22.79 -0.35
CA LEU A 214 -24.87 -22.18 -0.52
C LEU A 214 -24.75 -20.83 0.20
N GLU A 215 -25.80 -20.00 0.18
CA GLU A 215 -25.78 -18.70 0.85
C GLU A 215 -25.67 -18.83 2.37
N ASN A 216 -26.38 -19.80 2.95
CA ASN A 216 -26.30 -20.12 4.37
C ASN A 216 -24.90 -20.65 4.74
N ILE A 217 -24.34 -21.52 3.92
CA ILE A 217 -22.98 -22.06 4.12
C ILE A 217 -21.93 -20.96 4.05
N LEU A 218 -22.04 -20.00 3.12
CA LEU A 218 -21.14 -18.87 3.05
C LEU A 218 -21.24 -17.98 4.29
N SER A 219 -22.46 -17.76 4.80
CA SER A 219 -22.69 -17.04 6.05
C SER A 219 -22.07 -17.77 7.25
N GLU A 220 -22.21 -19.10 7.31
CA GLU A 220 -21.56 -19.94 8.33
C GLU A 220 -20.03 -19.81 8.23
N ILE A 221 -19.43 -19.98 7.05
CA ILE A 221 -17.97 -19.84 6.86
C ILE A 221 -17.50 -18.45 7.31
N ASN A 222 -18.18 -17.38 6.91
CA ASN A 222 -17.82 -16.02 7.30
C ASN A 222 -17.95 -15.81 8.81
N ARG A 223 -18.96 -16.42 9.46
CA ARG A 223 -19.05 -16.42 10.92
C ARG A 223 -17.85 -17.14 11.51
N GLU A 224 -17.51 -18.34 11.06
CA GLU A 224 -16.41 -19.15 11.60
C GLU A 224 -15.02 -18.49 11.45
N ILE A 225 -14.79 -17.66 10.42
CA ILE A 225 -13.53 -16.91 10.25
C ILE A 225 -13.33 -15.88 11.37
N TRP A 226 -14.42 -15.29 11.85
CA TRP A 226 -14.43 -14.15 12.77
C TRP A 226 -15.04 -14.48 14.13
N GLU A 227 -15.53 -15.70 14.33
CA GLU A 227 -15.99 -16.18 15.63
C GLU A 227 -14.81 -16.07 16.59
N ASP A 228 -15.07 -15.42 17.73
CA ASP A 228 -14.04 -14.90 18.61
C ASP A 228 -13.02 -16.01 18.93
N VAL A 229 -11.75 -15.71 18.63
CA VAL A 229 -10.64 -16.44 19.24
C VAL A 229 -10.51 -15.82 20.64
N GLY A 230 -11.45 -16.19 21.52
CA GLY A 230 -11.41 -15.81 22.92
C GLY A 230 -10.12 -16.29 23.59
#